data_AF-A0A7S0Z3D1-F1
#
_entry.id   AF-A0A7S0Z3D1-F1
#
_cell.length_a   1.000
_cell.length_b   1.000
_cell.length_c   1.000
_cell.angle_alpha   90.00
_cell.angle_beta   90.00
_cell.angle_gamma   90.00
#
_symmetry.space_group_name_H-M   'P 1'
#
loop_
_entity.id
_entity.type
_entity.pdbx_description
1 polymer ?
#
loop_
_entity_poly.entity_id
_entity_poly.type
_entity_poly.pdbx_seq_one_letter_code
_entity_poly.pdbx_strand_id
1 'polypeptide(L)'
;LFLCVSSTVDVATLGILPRLTGGSIYRYPGFNVQQDFAQLHNDLRWNFVRPQAMEAVMRVRASAGLGIQEYNGYFCKRTLTDIDLPVLDSDKTIAVTLRYEDKLPDGKEAYVQCALLYTTMNKERRIRVHTIALPITSVLGALFRGADLDSQTCWAVRKAANTLLAGNGTLTAAKDASLQQCISTLYAYRRFCASNNSSGQLILPEGLKVLPLYTLGLHKSVGIRSDAMPDDRATWLYRALCAPPELTTPAIYPRLFAVHDLPQDVTFPPLPTPLWLSSEKLNQEGAYLLEDGCEILLWLGRQLPVATLRDMFGTENVDDI
;
A
#
# COMPACT_ATOMS: atom_id res chain seq x y z
N LEU A 1 -7.93 3.83 17.37
CA LEU A 1 -7.62 5.15 17.95
C LEU A 1 -8.11 6.21 16.97
N PHE A 2 -9.08 7.02 17.38
CA PHE A 2 -9.63 8.12 16.58
C PHE A 2 -9.10 9.43 17.16
N LEU A 3 -8.37 10.19 16.36
CA LEU A 3 -7.68 11.42 16.76
C LEU A 3 -8.30 12.60 16.00
N CYS A 4 -9.24 13.30 16.63
CA CYS A 4 -9.77 14.58 16.12
C CYS A 4 -8.93 15.70 16.75
N VAL A 5 -8.00 16.28 15.97
CA VAL A 5 -6.92 17.11 16.54
C VAL A 5 -6.79 18.44 15.82
N SER A 6 -6.61 19.53 16.56
CA SER A 6 -6.39 20.87 16.03
C SER A 6 -4.92 21.30 16.07
N SER A 7 -4.06 20.50 16.69
CA SER A 7 -2.62 20.73 16.84
C SER A 7 -1.85 19.41 16.73
N THR A 8 -0.52 19.48 16.76
CA THR A 8 0.33 18.29 16.81
C THR A 8 0.08 17.48 18.09
N VAL A 9 0.09 16.14 17.98
CA VAL A 9 -0.23 15.21 19.08
C VAL A 9 0.77 14.06 19.24
N ASP A 10 1.87 14.08 18.50
CA ASP A 10 2.88 13.00 18.51
C ASP A 10 2.28 11.63 18.16
N VAL A 11 1.80 11.54 16.92
CA VAL A 11 1.25 10.29 16.35
C VAL A 11 2.31 9.18 16.35
N ALA A 12 3.60 9.53 16.29
CA ALA A 12 4.69 8.56 16.36
C ALA A 12 4.62 7.73 17.64
N THR A 13 4.40 8.37 18.79
CA THR A 13 4.21 7.69 20.08
C THR A 13 2.83 7.04 20.20
N LEU A 14 1.75 7.79 19.89
CA LEU A 14 0.38 7.30 20.05
C LEU A 14 0.07 6.06 19.18
N GLY A 15 0.72 5.94 18.03
CA GLY A 15 0.50 4.83 17.09
C GLY A 15 1.12 3.50 17.50
N ILE A 16 2.00 3.48 18.52
CA ILE A 16 2.65 2.25 18.98
C ILE A 16 1.61 1.25 19.49
N LEU A 17 0.64 1.71 20.29
CA LEU A 17 -0.36 0.84 20.90
C LEU A 17 -1.27 0.17 19.84
N PRO A 18 -1.89 0.91 18.90
CA PRO A 18 -2.65 0.30 17.81
C PRO A 18 -1.82 -0.67 16.97
N ARG A 19 -0.55 -0.34 16.68
CA ARG A 19 0.36 -1.23 15.93
C ARG A 19 0.57 -2.56 16.64
N LEU A 20 0.86 -2.55 17.94
CA LEU A 20 1.16 -3.77 18.71
C LEU A 20 -0.09 -4.60 19.03
N THR A 21 -1.26 -3.97 19.09
CA THR A 21 -2.52 -4.63 19.44
C THR A 21 -3.34 -5.07 18.22
N GLY A 22 -2.90 -4.74 17.01
CA GLY A 22 -3.67 -5.01 15.79
C GLY A 22 -4.85 -4.07 15.58
N GLY A 23 -4.87 -2.93 16.28
CA GLY A 23 -5.86 -1.87 16.11
C GLY A 23 -5.61 -1.02 14.85
N SER A 24 -6.31 0.11 14.76
CA SER A 24 -6.15 1.08 13.66
C SER A 24 -6.00 2.50 14.21
N ILE A 25 -5.36 3.38 13.46
CA ILE A 25 -5.23 4.81 13.76
C ILE A 25 -6.01 5.57 12.69
N TYR A 26 -6.95 6.40 13.12
CA TYR A 26 -7.69 7.34 12.30
C TYR A 26 -7.38 8.73 12.82
N ARG A 27 -7.04 9.65 11.92
CA ARG A 27 -6.62 11.00 12.30
C ARG A 27 -7.30 12.02 11.41
N TYR A 28 -7.93 13.00 12.04
CA TYR A 28 -8.69 14.08 11.43
C TYR A 28 -8.05 15.41 11.86
N PRO A 29 -7.06 15.92 11.10
CA PRO A 29 -6.40 17.18 11.40
C PRO A 29 -7.33 18.36 11.10
N GLY A 30 -7.41 19.34 12.00
CA GLY A 30 -8.28 20.50 11.85
C GLY A 30 -9.77 20.16 11.92
N PHE A 31 -10.13 19.06 12.61
CA PHE A 31 -11.48 18.48 12.59
C PHE A 31 -12.60 19.52 12.74
N ASN A 32 -13.47 19.56 11.74
CA ASN A 32 -14.67 20.37 11.70
C ASN A 32 -15.89 19.46 11.57
N VAL A 33 -16.79 19.48 12.56
CA VAL A 33 -17.97 18.61 12.57
C VAL A 33 -18.87 18.78 11.34
N GLN A 34 -18.93 19.96 10.73
CA GLN A 34 -19.79 20.17 9.55
C GLN A 34 -19.21 19.53 8.29
N GLN A 35 -17.88 19.42 8.19
CA GLN A 35 -17.19 18.91 7.01
C GLN A 35 -16.84 17.43 7.17
N ASP A 36 -16.39 17.03 8.36
CA ASP A 36 -15.74 15.74 8.59
C ASP A 36 -16.65 14.69 9.24
N PHE A 37 -17.88 15.06 9.64
CA PHE A 37 -18.80 14.14 10.33
C PHE A 37 -19.06 12.88 9.51
N ALA A 38 -19.25 13.01 8.19
CA ALA A 38 -19.51 11.87 7.33
C ALA A 38 -18.34 10.88 7.32
N GLN A 39 -17.11 11.38 7.22
CA GLN A 39 -15.91 10.55 7.24
C GLN A 39 -15.75 9.84 8.59
N LEU A 40 -15.81 10.60 9.69
CA LEU A 40 -15.70 10.05 11.05
C LEU A 40 -16.79 9.00 11.33
N HIS A 41 -18.04 9.29 10.95
CA HIS A 41 -19.15 8.38 11.10
C HIS A 41 -18.92 7.07 10.33
N ASN A 42 -18.49 7.15 9.07
CA ASN A 42 -18.25 5.98 8.23
C ASN A 42 -17.07 5.16 8.74
N ASP A 43 -15.98 5.79 9.16
CA ASP A 43 -14.83 5.11 9.74
C ASP A 43 -15.19 4.41 11.05
N LEU A 44 -15.96 5.06 11.94
CA LEU A 44 -16.47 4.44 13.16
C LEU A 44 -17.39 3.26 12.84
N ARG A 45 -18.37 3.46 11.97
CA ARG A 45 -19.32 2.43 11.55
C ARG A 45 -18.57 1.22 10.99
N TRP A 46 -17.64 1.43 10.05
CA TRP A 46 -16.83 0.37 9.48
C TRP A 46 -16.02 -0.36 10.57
N ASN A 47 -15.42 0.39 11.51
CA ASN A 47 -14.66 -0.21 12.61
C ASN A 47 -15.50 -1.15 13.48
N PHE A 48 -16.81 -0.89 13.63
CA PHE A 48 -17.73 -1.77 14.37
C PHE A 48 -18.21 -2.98 13.56
N VAL A 49 -18.48 -2.82 12.27
CA VAL A 49 -19.17 -3.84 11.47
C VAL A 49 -18.24 -4.75 10.67
N ARG A 50 -17.00 -4.32 10.41
CA ARG A 50 -16.06 -5.12 9.61
C ARG A 50 -15.77 -6.47 10.25
N PRO A 51 -15.46 -7.52 9.47
CA PRO A 51 -15.04 -8.81 10.02
C PRO A 51 -13.79 -8.68 10.88
N GLN A 52 -13.83 -9.25 12.09
CA GLN A 52 -12.71 -9.24 13.03
C GLN A 52 -12.49 -10.63 13.65
N ALA A 53 -11.24 -10.84 14.04
CA ALA A 53 -10.74 -12.00 14.74
C ALA A 53 -10.06 -11.53 16.02
N MET A 54 -10.30 -12.25 17.12
CA MET A 54 -9.73 -11.95 18.43
C MET A 54 -8.80 -13.07 18.90
N GLU A 55 -7.86 -12.71 19.79
CA GLU A 55 -6.94 -13.66 20.43
C GLU A 55 -6.25 -14.57 19.42
N ALA A 56 -5.84 -13.96 18.30
CA ALA A 56 -5.34 -14.69 17.16
C ALA A 56 -3.84 -14.95 17.29
N VAL A 57 -3.43 -16.13 16.84
CA VAL A 57 -2.03 -16.51 16.69
C VAL A 57 -1.84 -16.97 15.26
N MET A 58 -0.87 -16.38 14.58
CA MET A 58 -0.55 -16.73 13.20
C MET A 58 0.83 -17.36 13.11
N ARG A 59 0.93 -18.41 12.29
CA ARG A 59 2.18 -19.06 11.95
C ARG A 59 2.24 -19.36 10.47
N VAL A 60 3.35 -18.97 9.85
CA VAL A 60 3.68 -19.37 8.48
C VAL A 60 4.69 -20.52 8.52
N ARG A 61 4.44 -21.53 7.70
CA ARG A 61 5.32 -22.67 7.46
C ARG A 61 5.69 -22.70 5.99
N ALA A 62 6.89 -23.17 5.68
CA ALA A 62 7.33 -23.38 4.32
C ALA A 62 7.84 -24.81 4.15
N SER A 63 7.83 -25.31 2.91
CA SER A 63 8.41 -26.61 2.55
C SER A 63 9.93 -26.62 2.74
N ALA A 64 10.53 -27.82 2.75
CA ALA A 64 11.97 -28.00 2.91
C ALA A 64 12.79 -27.11 1.95
N GLY A 65 13.86 -26.51 2.48
CA GLY A 65 14.73 -25.56 1.79
C GLY A 65 14.30 -24.10 1.89
N LEU A 66 13.09 -23.81 2.38
CA LEU A 66 12.63 -22.45 2.70
C LEU A 66 12.41 -22.27 4.20
N GLY A 67 12.86 -21.13 4.71
CA GLY A 67 12.64 -20.68 6.09
C GLY A 67 11.94 -19.34 6.17
N ILE A 68 11.26 -19.09 7.27
CA ILE A 68 10.66 -17.78 7.55
C ILE A 68 11.72 -16.84 8.12
N GLN A 69 12.03 -15.76 7.41
CA GLN A 69 13.00 -14.76 7.81
C GLN A 69 12.42 -13.78 8.82
N GLU A 70 11.36 -13.07 8.42
CA GLU A 70 10.79 -11.97 9.20
C GLU A 70 9.31 -11.78 8.88
N TYR A 71 8.56 -11.29 9.86
CA TYR A 71 7.19 -10.81 9.71
C TYR A 71 7.19 -9.28 9.75
N ASN A 72 6.31 -8.63 8.99
CA ASN A 72 6.15 -7.18 8.98
C ASN A 72 4.67 -6.79 8.91
N GLY A 73 4.23 -5.94 9.83
CA GLY A 73 2.83 -5.56 9.97
C GLY A 73 2.47 -5.18 11.41
N TYR A 74 1.18 -5.27 11.70
CA TYR A 74 0.62 -5.00 13.04
C TYR A 74 0.49 -6.32 13.79
N PHE A 75 1.37 -6.54 14.75
CA PHE A 75 1.36 -7.70 15.63
C PHE A 75 2.28 -7.44 16.83
N CYS A 76 2.15 -8.30 17.84
CA CYS A 76 3.15 -8.46 18.89
C CYS A 76 3.91 -9.76 18.65
N LYS A 77 5.21 -9.79 18.93
CA LYS A 77 6.02 -10.99 18.78
C LYS A 77 6.53 -11.43 20.16
N ARG A 78 5.94 -12.49 20.72
CA ARG A 78 6.41 -13.10 21.98
C ARG A 78 7.35 -14.28 21.76
N THR A 79 7.21 -14.98 20.64
CA THR A 79 8.04 -16.13 20.28
C THR A 79 8.76 -15.88 18.95
N LEU A 80 9.75 -16.71 18.63
CA LEU A 80 10.49 -16.55 17.37
C LEU A 80 9.68 -16.97 16.14
N THR A 81 8.76 -17.92 16.28
CA THR A 81 8.05 -18.58 15.17
C THR A 81 6.65 -18.05 14.92
N ASP A 82 5.95 -17.66 15.99
CA ASP A 82 4.54 -17.33 15.97
C ASP A 82 4.37 -15.83 16.27
N ILE A 83 3.40 -15.20 15.62
CA ILE A 83 3.02 -13.81 15.93
C ILE A 83 1.67 -13.77 16.62
N ASP A 84 1.58 -12.92 17.64
CA ASP A 84 0.38 -12.69 18.42
C ASP A 84 -0.38 -11.49 17.84
N LEU A 85 -1.67 -11.69 17.60
CA LEU A 85 -2.58 -10.74 16.99
C LEU A 85 -3.78 -10.58 17.94
N PRO A 86 -3.71 -9.69 18.93
CA PRO A 86 -4.82 -9.51 19.88
C PRO A 86 -6.15 -9.25 19.17
N VAL A 87 -6.12 -8.42 18.13
CA VAL A 87 -7.18 -8.23 17.16
C VAL A 87 -6.60 -8.29 15.74
N LEU A 88 -7.33 -8.86 14.80
CA LEU A 88 -7.05 -8.81 13.36
C LEU A 88 -8.36 -8.49 12.62
N ASP A 89 -8.35 -7.51 11.74
CA ASP A 89 -9.50 -7.16 10.90
C ASP A 89 -9.23 -7.48 9.42
N SER A 90 -10.28 -7.45 8.60
CA SER A 90 -10.23 -7.76 7.16
C SER A 90 -9.34 -6.82 6.34
N ASP A 91 -8.99 -5.65 6.88
CA ASP A 91 -8.33 -4.59 6.12
C ASP A 91 -6.80 -4.68 6.22
N LYS A 92 -6.29 -5.48 7.17
CA LYS A 92 -4.84 -5.59 7.42
C LYS A 92 -4.22 -6.71 6.62
N THR A 93 -3.03 -6.42 6.10
CA THR A 93 -2.15 -7.40 5.49
C THR A 93 -0.86 -7.52 6.30
N ILE A 94 -0.36 -8.75 6.46
CA ILE A 94 0.91 -9.06 7.10
C ILE A 94 1.87 -9.57 6.02
N ALA A 95 3.04 -8.95 5.91
CA ALA A 95 4.08 -9.38 4.99
C ALA A 95 5.04 -10.36 5.67
N VAL A 96 5.47 -11.37 4.93
CA VAL A 96 6.39 -12.40 5.42
C VAL A 96 7.52 -12.56 4.42
N THR A 97 8.75 -12.34 4.88
CA THR A 97 9.95 -12.54 4.07
C THR A 97 10.45 -13.96 4.27
N LEU A 98 10.78 -14.63 3.17
CA LEU A 98 11.33 -15.98 3.16
C LEU A 98 12.84 -15.92 2.92
N ARG A 99 13.57 -16.91 3.44
CA ARG A 99 14.99 -17.13 3.16
C ARG A 99 15.21 -18.55 2.65
N TYR A 100 16.28 -18.74 1.89
CA TYR A 100 16.77 -20.07 1.58
C TYR A 100 17.47 -20.68 2.79
N GLU A 101 17.12 -21.90 3.14
CA GLU A 101 17.82 -22.72 4.14
C GLU A 101 18.59 -23.87 3.49
N ASP A 102 18.15 -24.31 2.31
CA ASP A 102 18.83 -25.30 1.48
C ASP A 102 18.53 -25.02 -0.01
N LYS A 103 19.20 -25.75 -0.91
CA LYS A 103 18.94 -25.70 -2.35
C LYS A 103 17.53 -26.22 -2.65
N LEU A 104 16.78 -25.43 -3.42
CA LEU A 104 15.48 -25.87 -3.91
C LEU A 104 15.64 -26.70 -5.19
N PRO A 105 14.96 -27.86 -5.29
CA PRO A 105 15.02 -28.70 -6.48
C PRO A 105 14.26 -28.06 -7.65
N ASP A 106 14.99 -27.73 -8.72
CA ASP A 106 14.46 -27.14 -9.94
C ASP A 106 13.34 -28.01 -10.56
N GLY A 107 12.30 -27.36 -11.10
CA GLY A 107 11.14 -28.04 -11.69
C GLY A 107 10.15 -28.65 -10.70
N LYS A 108 10.37 -28.51 -9.39
CA LYS A 108 9.37 -28.84 -8.34
C LYS A 108 8.63 -27.60 -7.87
N GLU A 109 7.70 -27.80 -6.94
CA GLU A 109 7.00 -26.71 -6.25
C GLU A 109 7.51 -26.57 -4.82
N ALA A 110 7.63 -25.31 -4.38
CA ALA A 110 7.74 -24.95 -2.98
C ALA A 110 6.37 -24.58 -2.43
N TYR A 111 6.10 -24.90 -1.17
CA TYR A 111 4.82 -24.65 -0.54
C TYR A 111 4.98 -23.67 0.60
N VAL A 112 4.06 -22.72 0.72
CA VAL A 112 3.94 -21.83 1.87
C VAL A 112 2.54 -21.95 2.42
N GLN A 113 2.44 -22.20 3.72
CA GLN A 113 1.17 -22.36 4.42
C GLN A 113 1.09 -21.38 5.59
N CYS A 114 0.10 -20.50 5.54
CA CYS A 114 -0.30 -19.65 6.65
C CYS A 114 -1.43 -20.33 7.42
N ALA A 115 -1.26 -20.50 8.73
CA ALA A 115 -2.30 -20.95 9.64
C ALA A 115 -2.59 -19.84 10.66
N LEU A 116 -3.85 -19.42 10.74
CA LEU A 116 -4.36 -18.45 11.68
C LEU A 116 -5.36 -19.14 12.62
N LEU A 117 -4.97 -19.30 13.89
CA LEU A 117 -5.87 -19.75 14.95
C LEU A 117 -6.48 -18.52 15.61
N TYR A 118 -7.80 -18.42 15.68
CA TYR A 118 -8.47 -17.22 16.20
C TYR A 118 -9.84 -17.51 16.80
N THR A 119 -10.35 -16.57 17.59
CA THR A 119 -11.73 -16.57 18.11
C THR A 119 -12.59 -15.62 17.27
N THR A 120 -13.74 -16.08 16.79
CA THR A 120 -14.72 -15.25 16.07
C THR A 120 -15.49 -14.36 17.04
N MET A 121 -16.16 -13.31 16.53
CA MET A 121 -17.08 -12.48 17.33
C MET A 121 -18.27 -13.28 17.91
N ASN A 122 -18.58 -14.43 17.31
CA ASN A 122 -19.59 -15.37 17.79
C ASN A 122 -19.05 -16.37 18.83
N LYS A 123 -17.85 -16.12 19.37
CA LYS A 123 -17.19 -16.92 20.42
C LYS A 123 -16.78 -18.33 19.99
N GLU A 124 -16.47 -18.53 18.71
CA GLU A 124 -16.00 -19.82 18.21
C GLU A 124 -14.50 -19.80 17.95
N ARG A 125 -13.78 -20.84 18.41
CA ARG A 125 -12.36 -21.02 18.08
C ARG A 125 -12.24 -21.70 16.72
N ARG A 126 -11.64 -21.01 15.74
CA ARG A 126 -11.49 -21.48 14.36
C ARG A 126 -10.02 -21.44 13.92
N ILE A 127 -9.68 -22.27 12.94
CA ILE A 127 -8.41 -22.20 12.22
C ILE A 127 -8.71 -21.85 10.77
N ARG A 128 -8.10 -20.79 10.26
CA ARG A 128 -8.08 -20.46 8.82
C ARG A 128 -6.71 -20.83 8.25
N VAL A 129 -6.71 -21.53 7.12
CA VAL A 129 -5.49 -21.96 6.45
C VAL A 129 -5.46 -21.45 5.02
N HIS A 130 -4.35 -20.82 4.64
CA HIS A 130 -4.04 -20.46 3.25
C HIS A 130 -2.79 -21.22 2.84
N THR A 131 -2.87 -21.97 1.74
CA THR A 131 -1.72 -22.68 1.17
C THR A 131 -1.50 -22.20 -0.25
N ILE A 132 -0.27 -21.85 -0.58
CA ILE A 132 0.16 -21.52 -1.94
C ILE A 132 1.29 -22.45 -2.36
N ALA A 133 1.24 -22.91 -3.61
CA ALA A 133 2.32 -23.64 -4.28
C ALA A 133 3.00 -22.68 -5.28
N LEU A 134 4.33 -22.63 -5.24
CA LEU A 134 5.15 -21.75 -6.05
C LEU A 134 6.14 -22.59 -6.86
N PRO A 135 6.18 -22.45 -8.20
CA PRO A 135 7.12 -23.21 -9.02
C PRO A 135 8.57 -22.77 -8.75
N ILE A 136 9.47 -23.74 -8.59
CA ILE A 136 10.90 -23.52 -8.42
C ILE A 136 11.54 -23.52 -9.81
N THR A 137 12.34 -22.49 -10.10
CA THR A 137 13.07 -22.38 -11.36
C THR A 137 14.51 -21.95 -11.15
N SER A 138 15.44 -22.58 -11.88
CA SER A 138 16.82 -22.11 -12.05
C SER A 138 16.97 -21.07 -13.17
N VAL A 139 15.91 -20.85 -13.97
CA VAL A 139 15.91 -19.96 -15.13
C VAL A 139 15.45 -18.56 -14.72
N LEU A 140 16.39 -17.61 -14.62
CA LEU A 140 16.09 -16.23 -14.22
C LEU A 140 15.04 -15.53 -15.09
N GLY A 141 14.99 -15.83 -16.40
CA GLY A 141 13.95 -15.27 -17.27
C GLY A 141 12.54 -15.68 -16.86
N ALA A 142 12.36 -16.89 -16.33
CA ALA A 142 11.07 -17.33 -15.78
C ALA A 142 10.75 -16.64 -14.45
N LEU A 143 11.77 -16.42 -13.59
CA LEU A 143 11.62 -15.67 -12.35
C LEU A 143 11.12 -14.24 -12.60
N PHE A 144 11.72 -13.51 -13.55
CA PHE A 144 11.30 -12.15 -13.88
C PHE A 144 9.91 -12.08 -14.52
N ARG A 145 9.47 -13.14 -15.24
CA ARG A 145 8.09 -13.22 -15.74
C ARG A 145 7.06 -13.46 -14.64
N GLY A 146 7.44 -14.19 -13.59
CA GLY A 146 6.60 -14.42 -12.40
C GLY A 146 6.69 -13.32 -11.35
N ALA A 147 7.40 -12.22 -11.63
CA ALA A 147 7.61 -11.14 -10.68
C ALA A 147 6.33 -10.29 -10.55
N ASP A 148 5.80 -10.22 -9.34
CA ASP A 148 4.64 -9.39 -9.00
C ASP A 148 5.09 -8.00 -8.54
N LEU A 149 4.66 -6.97 -9.28
CA LEU A 149 5.05 -5.58 -9.02
C LEU A 149 4.39 -5.00 -7.78
N ASP A 150 3.10 -5.27 -7.57
CA ASP A 150 2.34 -4.71 -6.46
C ASP A 150 2.85 -5.25 -5.12
N SER A 151 3.19 -6.53 -5.07
CA SER A 151 3.80 -7.19 -3.91
C SER A 151 5.19 -6.62 -3.61
N GLN A 152 6.02 -6.40 -4.63
CA GLN A 152 7.34 -5.77 -4.46
C GLN A 152 7.24 -4.33 -3.97
N THR A 153 6.28 -3.59 -4.52
CA THR A 153 6.00 -2.20 -4.16
C THR A 153 5.52 -2.11 -2.72
N CYS A 154 4.55 -2.95 -2.34
CA CYS A 154 4.04 -3.03 -0.98
C CYS A 154 5.15 -3.40 0.02
N TRP A 155 6.03 -4.35 -0.34
CA TRP A 155 7.19 -4.69 0.48
C TRP A 155 8.18 -3.52 0.62
N ALA A 156 8.51 -2.82 -0.47
CA ALA A 156 9.43 -1.68 -0.42
C ALA A 156 8.90 -0.56 0.50
N VAL A 157 7.60 -0.24 0.38
CA VAL A 157 6.90 0.72 1.24
C VAL A 157 6.93 0.29 2.70
N ARG A 158 6.56 -0.96 3.01
CA ARG A 158 6.56 -1.52 4.37
C ARG A 158 7.94 -1.56 5.00
N LYS A 159 8.95 -1.95 4.22
CA LYS A 159 10.34 -1.99 4.69
C LYS A 159 10.82 -0.60 5.08
N ALA A 160 10.59 0.40 4.23
CA ALA A 160 10.92 1.78 4.54
C ALA A 160 10.16 2.29 5.79
N ALA A 161 8.86 2.00 5.87
CA ALA A 161 8.04 2.38 7.02
C ALA A 161 8.53 1.76 8.33
N ASN A 162 8.88 0.47 8.32
CA ASN A 162 9.36 -0.23 9.50
C ASN A 162 10.72 0.29 9.96
N THR A 163 11.66 0.55 9.04
CA THR A 163 12.98 1.10 9.36
C THR A 163 12.86 2.49 10.01
N LEU A 164 12.00 3.36 9.46
CA LEU A 164 11.80 4.72 9.96
C LEU A 164 11.08 4.72 11.32
N LEU A 165 10.02 3.92 11.48
CA LEU A 165 9.29 3.84 12.75
C LEU A 165 10.08 3.16 13.87
N ALA A 166 11.04 2.29 13.54
CA ALA A 166 11.93 1.68 14.53
C ALA A 166 13.04 2.64 15.01
N GLY A 167 13.19 3.82 14.40
CA GLY A 167 14.29 4.75 14.70
C GLY A 167 15.66 4.26 14.21
N ASN A 168 15.70 3.23 13.37
CA ASN A 168 16.94 2.55 12.93
C ASN A 168 17.51 3.13 11.62
N GLY A 169 16.99 4.25 11.13
CA GLY A 169 17.44 4.82 9.86
C GLY A 169 16.97 6.24 9.60
N THR A 170 17.57 6.88 8.60
CA THR A 170 17.23 8.23 8.14
C THR A 170 16.38 8.17 6.87
N LEU A 171 15.72 9.28 6.53
CA LEU A 171 14.98 9.40 5.26
C LEU A 171 15.89 9.15 4.05
N THR A 172 17.11 9.68 4.09
CA THR A 172 18.12 9.48 3.04
C THR A 172 18.47 8.00 2.90
N ALA A 173 18.76 7.32 4.01
CA ALA A 173 19.07 5.89 3.98
C ALA A 173 17.90 5.04 3.45
N ALA A 174 16.64 5.39 3.76
CA ALA A 174 15.47 4.71 3.22
C ALA A 174 15.31 4.93 1.71
N LYS A 175 15.57 6.15 1.22
CA LYS A 175 15.59 6.46 -0.22
C LYS A 175 16.69 5.70 -0.95
N ASP A 176 17.90 5.70 -0.40
CA ASP A 176 19.05 5.02 -0.99
C ASP A 176 18.84 3.50 -1.02
N ALA A 177 18.31 2.91 0.07
CA ALA A 177 18.03 1.48 0.13
C ALA A 177 16.97 1.03 -0.89
N SER A 178 15.90 1.80 -1.05
CA SER A 178 14.86 1.49 -2.05
C SER A 178 15.35 1.70 -3.48
N LEU A 179 16.14 2.76 -3.73
CA LEU A 179 16.77 2.99 -5.04
C LEU A 179 17.76 1.88 -5.39
N GLN A 180 18.62 1.50 -4.45
CA GLN A 180 19.60 0.44 -4.65
C GLN A 180 18.94 -0.91 -4.93
N GLN A 181 17.80 -1.20 -4.28
CA GLN A 181 17.00 -2.40 -4.58
C GLN A 181 16.47 -2.36 -6.02
N CYS A 182 15.92 -1.23 -6.47
CA CYS A 182 15.45 -1.05 -7.85
C CYS A 182 16.60 -1.23 -8.86
N ILE A 183 17.74 -0.56 -8.65
CA ILE A 183 18.93 -0.67 -9.50
C ILE A 183 19.42 -2.12 -9.56
N SER A 184 19.55 -2.79 -8.41
CA SER A 184 20.06 -4.16 -8.36
C SER A 184 19.15 -5.13 -9.11
N THR A 185 17.83 -4.95 -8.99
CA THR A 185 16.83 -5.79 -9.67
C THR A 185 16.91 -5.65 -11.18
N LEU A 186 16.97 -4.40 -11.68
CA LEU A 186 17.04 -4.14 -13.12
C LEU A 186 18.40 -4.49 -13.72
N TYR A 187 19.48 -4.26 -12.97
CA TYR A 187 20.82 -4.68 -13.36
C TYR A 187 20.91 -6.21 -13.51
N ALA A 188 20.33 -6.97 -12.56
CA ALA A 188 20.27 -8.42 -12.65
C ALA A 188 19.51 -8.88 -13.92
N TYR A 189 18.37 -8.25 -14.24
CA TYR A 189 17.64 -8.56 -15.47
C TYR A 189 18.50 -8.28 -16.71
N ARG A 190 19.13 -7.11 -16.79
CA ARG A 190 19.98 -6.73 -17.93
C ARG A 190 21.14 -7.70 -18.12
N ARG A 191 21.79 -8.09 -17.03
CA ARG A 191 22.98 -8.95 -17.05
C ARG A 191 22.66 -10.39 -17.43
N PHE A 192 21.54 -10.94 -16.93
CA PHE A 192 21.29 -12.37 -17.01
C PHE A 192 20.15 -12.77 -17.97
N CYS A 193 19.29 -11.85 -18.38
CA CYS A 193 18.12 -12.16 -19.20
C CYS A 193 18.10 -11.42 -20.55
N ALA A 194 18.77 -10.27 -20.67
CA ALA A 194 18.72 -9.43 -21.86
C ALA A 194 20.09 -9.32 -22.56
N SER A 195 20.50 -10.37 -23.27
CA SER A 195 21.72 -10.37 -24.10
C SER A 195 21.55 -9.50 -25.36
N ASN A 196 22.67 -8.99 -25.90
CA ASN A 196 22.76 -8.30 -27.22
C ASN A 196 22.11 -6.92 -27.39
N ASN A 197 21.68 -6.24 -26.33
CA ASN A 197 21.24 -4.83 -26.43
C ASN A 197 22.41 -3.86 -26.33
N SER A 198 22.26 -2.63 -26.86
CA SER A 198 23.29 -1.58 -26.76
C SER A 198 23.44 -1.08 -25.32
N SER A 199 24.59 -0.47 -24.99
CA SER A 199 24.87 0.08 -23.66
C SER A 199 24.06 1.34 -23.34
N GLY A 200 23.54 2.03 -24.36
CA GLY A 200 22.70 3.23 -24.20
C GLY A 200 21.24 2.96 -23.87
N GLN A 201 20.82 1.69 -23.81
CA GLN A 201 19.43 1.31 -23.54
C GLN A 201 19.23 0.79 -22.12
N LEU A 202 18.21 1.31 -21.44
CA LEU A 202 17.70 0.74 -20.20
C LEU A 202 16.65 -0.34 -20.53
N ILE A 203 17.02 -1.60 -20.33
CA ILE A 203 16.15 -2.75 -20.62
C ILE A 203 15.42 -3.17 -19.35
N LEU A 204 14.09 -3.23 -19.41
CA LEU A 204 13.22 -3.54 -18.28
C LEU A 204 12.45 -4.86 -18.54
N PRO A 205 12.21 -5.69 -17.51
CA PRO A 205 11.28 -6.80 -17.64
C PRO A 205 9.84 -6.29 -17.65
N GLU A 206 8.98 -6.91 -18.47
CA GLU A 206 7.60 -6.46 -18.67
C GLU A 206 6.83 -6.30 -17.35
N GLY A 207 6.92 -7.29 -16.46
CA GLY A 207 6.26 -7.28 -15.16
C GLY A 207 6.74 -6.18 -14.20
N LEU A 208 7.93 -5.61 -14.42
CA LEU A 208 8.50 -4.55 -13.54
C LEU A 208 8.80 -3.27 -14.31
N LYS A 209 8.19 -3.05 -15.47
CA LYS A 209 8.47 -1.90 -16.34
C LYS A 209 8.24 -0.54 -15.66
N VAL A 210 7.33 -0.48 -14.67
CA VAL A 210 7.06 0.74 -13.89
C VAL A 210 7.68 0.72 -12.48
N LEU A 211 8.54 -0.26 -12.16
CA LEU A 211 9.25 -0.29 -10.87
C LEU A 211 10.06 0.99 -10.58
N PRO A 212 10.78 1.59 -11.55
CA PRO A 212 11.44 2.88 -11.32
C PRO A 212 10.46 4.00 -10.98
N LEU A 213 9.28 4.01 -11.63
CA LEU A 213 8.25 5.02 -11.40
C LEU A 213 7.69 4.92 -9.98
N TYR A 214 7.39 3.70 -9.51
CA TYR A 214 6.92 3.47 -8.14
C TYR A 214 8.00 3.73 -7.09
N THR A 215 9.27 3.43 -7.40
CA THR A 215 10.40 3.81 -6.52
C THR A 215 10.48 5.33 -6.35
N LEU A 216 10.32 6.09 -7.44
CA LEU A 216 10.26 7.56 -7.39
C LEU A 216 9.01 8.05 -6.64
N GLY A 217 7.85 7.43 -6.86
CA GLY A 217 6.61 7.74 -6.14
C GLY A 217 6.78 7.58 -4.62
N LEU A 218 7.41 6.49 -4.19
CA LEU A 218 7.77 6.25 -2.79
C LEU A 218 8.69 7.36 -2.23
N HIS A 219 9.65 7.86 -3.00
CA HIS A 219 10.53 8.95 -2.52
C HIS A 219 9.83 10.28 -2.35
N LYS A 220 8.73 10.49 -3.09
CA LYS A 220 7.89 11.69 -3.07
C LYS A 220 6.72 11.59 -2.09
N SER A 221 6.41 10.40 -1.57
CA SER A 221 5.29 10.19 -0.66
C SER A 221 5.53 10.87 0.69
N VAL A 222 4.42 11.18 1.40
CA VAL A 222 4.42 11.88 2.70
C VAL A 222 5.33 11.21 3.72
N GLY A 223 5.42 9.89 3.71
CA GLY A 223 6.29 9.13 4.62
C GLY A 223 7.79 9.43 4.45
N ILE A 224 8.25 9.74 3.24
CA ILE A 224 9.69 9.74 2.89
C ILE A 224 10.19 11.10 2.39
N ARG A 225 9.33 11.97 1.89
CA ARG A 225 9.69 13.36 1.53
C ARG A 225 10.20 14.14 2.75
N SER A 226 11.08 15.12 2.57
CA SER A 226 11.77 15.81 3.67
C SER A 226 10.92 16.87 4.40
N ASP A 227 9.90 17.38 3.72
CA ASP A 227 9.06 18.53 4.11
C ASP A 227 7.75 18.13 4.81
N ALA A 228 7.47 16.83 4.98
CA ALA A 228 6.26 16.38 5.67
C ALA A 228 6.31 16.66 7.17
N MET A 229 5.19 17.13 7.73
CA MET A 229 5.00 17.33 9.16
C MET A 229 5.15 15.99 9.92
N PRO A 230 5.69 15.99 11.15
CA PRO A 230 5.96 14.76 11.89
C PRO A 230 4.74 13.84 12.05
N ASP A 231 3.58 14.40 12.40
CA ASP A 231 2.38 13.60 12.59
C ASP A 231 1.85 13.02 11.27
N ASP A 232 1.94 13.77 10.16
CA ASP A 232 1.50 13.33 8.83
C ASP A 232 2.34 12.16 8.37
N ARG A 233 3.65 12.30 8.54
CA ARG A 233 4.62 11.24 8.28
C ARG A 233 4.30 10.02 9.12
N ALA A 234 4.15 10.17 10.43
CA ALA A 234 3.86 9.04 11.32
C ALA A 234 2.56 8.32 10.93
N THR A 235 1.48 9.06 10.64
CA THR A 235 0.20 8.50 10.19
C THR A 235 0.36 7.70 8.90
N TRP A 236 1.07 8.25 7.92
CA TRP A 236 1.35 7.58 6.66
C TRP A 236 2.18 6.30 6.86
N LEU A 237 3.24 6.36 7.67
CA LEU A 237 4.12 5.21 7.94
C LEU A 237 3.37 4.09 8.68
N TYR A 238 2.52 4.43 9.65
CA TYR A 238 1.70 3.45 10.35
C TYR A 238 0.70 2.78 9.42
N ARG A 239 0.09 3.52 8.49
CA ARG A 239 -0.79 2.94 7.47
C ARG A 239 -0.02 2.03 6.51
N ALA A 240 1.14 2.47 6.04
CA ALA A 240 2.02 1.74 5.13
C ALA A 240 2.43 0.36 5.66
N LEU A 241 2.55 0.18 6.98
CA LEU A 241 2.90 -1.11 7.59
C LEU A 241 1.83 -2.20 7.41
N CYS A 242 0.56 -1.85 7.31
CA CYS A 242 -0.53 -2.83 7.26
C CYS A 242 -1.42 -2.75 6.01
N ALA A 243 -1.30 -1.68 5.22
CA ALA A 243 -2.11 -1.47 4.02
C ALA A 243 -1.94 -2.63 3.01
N PRO A 244 -3.04 -3.11 2.41
CA PRO A 244 -2.99 -4.11 1.35
C PRO A 244 -2.46 -3.46 0.05
N PRO A 245 -2.05 -4.25 -0.97
CA PRO A 245 -1.49 -3.72 -2.21
C PRO A 245 -2.42 -2.69 -2.90
N GLU A 246 -3.73 -2.92 -2.86
CA GLU A 246 -4.76 -2.07 -3.49
C GLU A 246 -4.79 -0.64 -2.92
N LEU A 247 -4.34 -0.46 -1.68
CA LEU A 247 -4.20 0.86 -1.04
C LEU A 247 -2.75 1.34 -1.00
N THR A 248 -1.78 0.43 -1.10
CA THR A 248 -0.36 0.79 -1.04
C THR A 248 0.12 1.41 -2.34
N THR A 249 -0.30 0.88 -3.49
CA THR A 249 0.08 1.42 -4.80
C THR A 249 -0.46 2.84 -5.00
N PRO A 250 -1.75 3.14 -4.76
CA PRO A 250 -2.27 4.52 -4.83
C PRO A 250 -1.58 5.49 -3.84
N ALA A 251 -1.14 5.01 -2.67
CA ALA A 251 -0.49 5.85 -1.66
C ALA A 251 0.90 6.38 -2.08
N ILE A 252 1.49 5.83 -3.14
CA ILE A 252 2.75 6.31 -3.73
C ILE A 252 2.59 6.79 -5.17
N TYR A 253 1.58 6.29 -5.89
CA TYR A 253 1.25 6.69 -7.24
C TYR A 253 -0.29 6.76 -7.36
N PRO A 254 -0.88 7.92 -7.00
CA PRO A 254 -2.33 8.13 -7.03
C PRO A 254 -2.96 7.85 -8.39
N ARG A 255 -4.27 7.61 -8.39
CA ARG A 255 -5.08 7.39 -9.59
C ARG A 255 -5.79 8.68 -9.97
N LEU A 256 -5.58 9.15 -11.20
CA LEU A 256 -6.22 10.35 -11.74
C LEU A 256 -7.30 9.92 -12.74
N PHE A 257 -8.54 10.37 -12.54
CA PHE A 257 -9.68 10.03 -13.38
C PHE A 257 -10.26 11.31 -14.00
N ALA A 258 -10.53 11.31 -15.30
CA ALA A 258 -11.31 12.37 -15.93
C ALA A 258 -12.80 12.12 -15.66
N VAL A 259 -13.42 12.93 -14.80
CA VAL A 259 -14.83 12.77 -14.40
C VAL A 259 -15.79 13.63 -15.22
N HIS A 260 -15.26 14.52 -16.06
CA HIS A 260 -16.03 15.30 -17.03
C HIS A 260 -16.40 14.49 -18.29
N ASP A 261 -15.74 13.37 -18.53
CA ASP A 261 -15.92 12.51 -19.72
C ASP A 261 -16.15 11.05 -19.26
N LEU A 262 -17.28 10.83 -18.61
CA LEU A 262 -17.67 9.49 -18.15
C LEU A 262 -18.36 8.72 -19.28
N PRO A 263 -18.02 7.44 -19.50
CA PRO A 263 -18.69 6.64 -20.51
C PRO A 263 -20.16 6.42 -20.12
N GLN A 264 -21.08 6.59 -21.08
CA GLN A 264 -22.53 6.55 -20.82
C GLN A 264 -23.11 5.13 -20.63
N ASP A 265 -22.41 4.09 -21.11
CA ASP A 265 -22.92 2.71 -21.20
C ASP A 265 -22.34 1.73 -20.16
N VAL A 266 -21.79 2.21 -19.04
CA VAL A 266 -21.18 1.34 -18.01
C VAL A 266 -22.08 1.17 -16.79
N THR A 267 -22.09 -0.05 -16.23
CA THR A 267 -22.73 -0.33 -14.93
C THR A 267 -22.17 0.59 -13.85
N PHE A 268 -23.05 1.22 -13.09
CA PHE A 268 -22.65 2.18 -12.06
C PHE A 268 -21.80 1.51 -10.95
N PRO A 269 -20.68 2.14 -10.53
CA PRO A 269 -20.13 3.39 -11.05
C PRO A 269 -19.28 3.20 -12.32
N PRO A 270 -19.47 4.02 -13.38
CA PRO A 270 -18.59 4.02 -14.54
C PRO A 270 -17.24 4.62 -14.17
N LEU A 271 -16.24 3.80 -13.84
CA LEU A 271 -14.89 4.29 -13.57
C LEU A 271 -14.09 4.37 -14.89
N PRO A 272 -13.66 5.56 -15.33
CA PRO A 272 -12.85 5.68 -16.53
C PRO A 272 -11.44 5.11 -16.30
N THR A 273 -10.72 4.84 -17.38
CA THR A 273 -9.32 4.43 -17.28
C THR A 273 -8.49 5.53 -16.62
N PRO A 274 -7.65 5.22 -15.62
CA PRO A 274 -6.79 6.22 -15.00
C PRO A 274 -5.84 6.89 -16.01
N LEU A 275 -5.68 8.20 -15.88
CA LEU A 275 -4.73 9.01 -16.61
C LEU A 275 -3.36 9.00 -15.92
N TRP A 276 -2.32 9.24 -16.71
CA TRP A 276 -0.96 9.42 -16.19
C TRP A 276 -0.87 10.67 -15.30
N LEU A 277 -0.11 10.56 -14.22
CA LEU A 277 0.15 11.69 -13.32
C LEU A 277 1.13 12.68 -13.95
N SER A 278 0.60 13.65 -14.68
CA SER A 278 1.31 14.81 -15.22
C SER A 278 0.35 15.99 -15.31
N SER A 279 0.83 17.20 -15.03
CA SER A 279 0.05 18.42 -15.22
C SER A 279 -0.37 18.62 -16.68
N GLU A 280 0.38 18.04 -17.63
CA GLU A 280 0.06 18.05 -19.07
C GLU A 280 -1.22 17.26 -19.41
N LYS A 281 -1.74 16.44 -18.49
CA LYS A 281 -3.01 15.72 -18.66
C LYS A 281 -4.22 16.49 -18.15
N LEU A 282 -4.01 17.65 -17.52
CA LEU A 282 -5.08 18.50 -16.99
C LEU A 282 -5.40 19.61 -17.99
N ASN A 283 -6.66 19.64 -18.45
CA ASN A 283 -7.21 20.66 -19.32
C ASN A 283 -8.08 21.63 -18.53
N GLN A 284 -8.07 22.92 -18.88
CA GLN A 284 -8.89 23.92 -18.20
C GLN A 284 -10.40 23.73 -18.42
N GLU A 285 -10.80 22.95 -19.42
CA GLU A 285 -12.20 22.62 -19.71
C GLU A 285 -12.64 21.29 -19.04
N GLY A 286 -11.80 20.69 -18.19
CA GLY A 286 -12.05 19.38 -17.59
C GLY A 286 -12.17 19.39 -16.07
N ALA A 287 -12.84 18.38 -15.53
CA ALA A 287 -12.91 18.04 -14.11
C ALA A 287 -12.23 16.69 -13.85
N TYR A 288 -11.40 16.60 -12.83
CA TYR A 288 -10.55 15.43 -12.58
C TYR A 288 -10.56 15.03 -11.11
N LEU A 289 -10.70 13.73 -10.86
CA LEU A 289 -10.67 13.14 -9.53
C LEU A 289 -9.32 12.44 -9.32
N LEU A 290 -8.57 12.87 -8.31
CA LEU A 290 -7.32 12.25 -7.89
C LEU A 290 -7.55 11.49 -6.58
N GLU A 291 -7.25 10.21 -6.54
CA GLU A 291 -7.40 9.36 -5.36
C GLU A 291 -6.07 8.67 -5.02
N ASP A 292 -5.66 8.74 -3.75
CA ASP A 292 -4.38 8.18 -3.28
C ASP A 292 -4.56 7.01 -2.29
N GLY A 293 -5.77 6.48 -2.21
CA GLY A 293 -6.17 5.46 -1.23
C GLY A 293 -6.61 6.05 0.12
N CYS A 294 -6.26 7.31 0.44
CA CYS A 294 -6.62 7.98 1.69
C CYS A 294 -7.61 9.11 1.47
N GLU A 295 -7.31 9.96 0.51
CA GLU A 295 -8.05 11.17 0.20
C GLU A 295 -8.49 11.15 -1.26
N ILE A 296 -9.53 11.92 -1.54
CA ILE A 296 -10.02 12.19 -2.88
C ILE A 296 -9.95 13.69 -3.08
N LEU A 297 -9.20 14.13 -4.07
CA LEU A 297 -9.10 15.51 -4.49
C LEU A 297 -9.83 15.69 -5.81
N LEU A 298 -10.70 16.70 -5.86
CA LEU A 298 -11.41 17.08 -7.07
C LEU A 298 -10.79 18.37 -7.61
N TRP A 299 -10.19 18.29 -8.80
CA TRP A 299 -9.64 19.43 -9.50
C TRP A 299 -10.61 19.87 -10.60
N LEU A 300 -10.89 21.17 -10.63
CA LEU A 300 -11.79 21.80 -11.61
C LEU A 300 -11.00 22.80 -12.44
N GLY A 301 -11.04 22.63 -13.76
CA GLY A 301 -10.50 23.60 -14.69
C GLY A 301 -11.34 24.87 -14.69
N ARG A 302 -10.69 26.04 -14.87
CA ARG A 302 -11.39 27.35 -14.81
C ARG A 302 -12.35 27.59 -15.98
N GLN A 303 -12.23 26.81 -17.04
CA GLN A 303 -13.04 26.91 -18.26
C GLN A 303 -14.01 25.72 -18.37
N LEU A 304 -14.36 25.08 -17.24
CA LEU A 304 -15.32 23.97 -17.24
C LEU A 304 -16.66 24.45 -17.84
N PRO A 305 -17.27 23.70 -18.77
CA PRO A 305 -18.54 24.10 -19.36
C PRO A 305 -19.63 24.33 -18.30
N VAL A 306 -20.39 25.42 -18.44
CA VAL A 306 -21.48 25.80 -17.52
C VAL A 306 -22.49 24.66 -17.33
N ALA A 307 -22.76 23.89 -18.39
CA ALA A 307 -23.64 22.73 -18.30
C ALA A 307 -23.13 21.68 -17.29
N THR A 308 -21.83 21.37 -17.32
CA THR A 308 -21.18 20.43 -16.40
C THR A 308 -21.11 20.99 -14.98
N LEU A 309 -20.82 22.29 -14.82
CA LEU A 309 -20.83 22.94 -13.49
C LEU A 309 -22.20 22.88 -12.83
N ARG A 310 -23.26 23.19 -13.58
CA ARG A 310 -24.64 23.12 -13.07
C ARG A 310 -25.03 21.68 -12.71
N ASP A 311 -24.64 20.70 -13.50
CA ASP A 311 -24.96 19.29 -13.25
C ASP A 311 -24.22 18.72 -12.03
N MET A 312 -22.93 19.03 -11.89
CA MET A 312 -22.10 18.50 -10.80
C MET A 312 -22.24 19.27 -9.47
N PHE A 313 -22.34 20.59 -9.52
CA PHE A 313 -22.24 21.47 -8.34
C PHE A 313 -23.43 22.42 -8.17
N GLY A 314 -24.31 22.55 -9.17
CA GLY A 314 -25.44 23.47 -9.12
C GLY A 314 -25.07 24.95 -9.28
N THR A 315 -23.85 25.26 -9.73
CA THR A 315 -23.36 26.63 -9.93
C THR A 315 -23.06 26.92 -11.40
N GLU A 316 -22.87 28.20 -11.75
CA GLU A 316 -22.51 28.62 -13.12
C GLU A 316 -21.04 29.00 -13.27
N ASN A 317 -20.39 29.32 -12.15
CA ASN A 317 -18.98 29.69 -12.08
C ASN A 317 -18.24 28.78 -11.09
N VAL A 318 -16.98 28.46 -11.41
CA VAL A 318 -16.07 27.71 -10.54
C VAL A 318 -15.77 28.49 -9.26
N ASP A 319 -15.71 29.82 -9.34
CA ASP A 319 -15.40 30.69 -8.19
C ASP A 319 -16.52 30.70 -7.12
N ASP A 320 -17.70 30.15 -7.44
CA ASP A 320 -18.84 30.07 -6.51
C ASP A 320 -18.83 28.79 -5.64
N ILE A 321 -17.88 27.87 -5.88
CA ILE A 321 -17.70 26.59 -5.16
C ILE A 321 -16.75 26.79 -3.98
#